data_AF-A0A368VJ23-F1
#
_entry.id   AF-A0A368VJ23-F1
#
_cell.length_a   1.000
_cell.length_b   1.000
_cell.length_c   1.000
_cell.angle_alpha   90.00
_cell.angle_beta   90.00
_cell.angle_gamma   90.00
#
_symmetry.space_group_name_H-M   'P 1'
#
loop_
_entity.id
_entity.type
_entity.pdbx_description
1 polymer ?
#
loop_
_entity_poly.entity_id
_entity_poly.type
_entity_poly.pdbx_seq_one_letter_code
_entity_poly.pdbx_strand_id
1 'polypeptide(L)'
;MRIKRALLSVIPAMAIVLTSCAAPPPPTEQVSYKDVKSMVIDILKTQDAQKALQESSQQMSGYSTKLLSSQDQETVRLAVKDVLVSPEYDKVIKKLMVDTRFAAEFAKAVNKQNKDIHKELIKDPSYQADLLKVMKNPEMDKMILDVLQSTQYRKEVMSLMQESMQNPLFRVEVLDLMKKAVQEELKPKPDEKVEKKKKEEEAFAEEEGQSEEASGEDEGG
;
A
#
# COMPACT_ATOMS: atom_id res chain seq x y z
N MET A 1 56.03 79.16 16.24
CA MET A 1 54.66 79.55 16.68
C MET A 1 54.10 80.76 15.92
N ARG A 2 54.08 80.76 14.58
CA ARG A 2 53.47 81.87 13.80
C ARG A 2 52.38 81.43 12.81
N ILE A 3 52.31 80.13 12.49
CA ILE A 3 51.30 79.56 11.57
C ILE A 3 49.98 79.22 12.29
N LYS A 4 50.04 78.85 13.58
CA LYS A 4 48.85 78.51 14.40
C LYS A 4 47.98 79.72 14.78
N ARG A 5 48.48 80.96 14.63
CA ARG A 5 47.73 82.20 14.90
C ARG A 5 47.02 82.76 13.65
N ALA A 6 47.47 82.41 12.45
CA ALA A 6 46.80 82.77 11.20
C ALA A 6 45.58 81.89 10.91
N LEU A 7 45.60 80.61 11.34
CA LEU A 7 44.50 79.67 11.18
C LEU A 7 43.29 79.93 12.11
N LEU A 8 43.47 80.69 13.20
CA LEU A 8 42.40 81.02 14.15
C LEU A 8 41.57 82.26 13.72
N SER A 9 42.03 83.01 12.70
CA SER A 9 41.36 84.23 12.21
C SER A 9 40.57 84.03 10.90
N VAL A 10 40.65 82.85 10.28
CA VAL A 10 39.99 82.53 9.00
C VAL A 10 38.62 81.85 9.21
N ILE A 11 38.36 81.31 10.40
CA ILE A 11 37.13 80.60 10.75
C ILE A 11 35.90 81.52 10.95
N PRO A 12 35.99 82.77 11.48
CA PRO A 12 34.80 83.62 11.58
C PRO A 12 34.42 84.33 10.26
N ALA A 13 35.32 84.35 9.26
CA ALA A 13 35.05 84.98 7.96
C ALA A 13 34.22 84.08 7.01
N MET A 14 34.21 82.76 7.22
CA MET A 14 33.43 81.80 6.43
C MET A 14 31.95 81.72 6.89
N ALA A 15 31.63 82.20 8.09
CA ALA A 15 30.27 82.12 8.66
C ALA A 15 29.30 83.19 8.11
N ILE A 16 29.80 84.20 7.38
CA ILE A 16 28.98 85.31 6.87
C ILE A 16 28.38 85.00 5.47
N VAL A 17 28.85 83.94 4.79
CA VAL A 17 28.36 83.58 3.45
C VAL A 17 27.14 82.64 3.47
N LEU A 18 26.78 82.07 4.63
CA LEU A 18 25.61 81.18 4.76
C LEU A 18 24.30 81.90 5.12
N THR A 19 24.30 83.23 5.30
CA THR A 19 23.07 83.99 5.61
C THR A 19 22.47 84.74 4.42
N SER A 20 22.98 84.56 3.20
CA SER A 20 22.37 85.13 1.98
C SER A 20 21.59 84.09 1.17
N CYS A 21 20.52 83.57 1.75
CA CYS A 21 19.38 83.08 0.97
C CYS A 21 18.10 83.14 1.84
N ALA A 22 17.71 84.35 2.23
CA ALA A 22 16.37 84.62 2.72
C ALA A 22 15.48 85.02 1.53
N ALA A 23 15.02 84.02 0.78
CA ALA A 23 13.81 84.17 -0.02
C ALA A 23 12.61 83.98 0.94
N PRO A 24 11.57 84.83 0.89
CA PRO A 24 10.41 84.67 1.77
C PRO A 24 9.79 83.29 1.55
N PRO A 25 9.60 82.47 2.61
CA PRO A 25 8.86 81.22 2.45
C PRO A 25 7.44 81.56 1.98
N PRO A 26 6.90 80.87 0.96
CA PRO A 26 5.48 80.96 0.64
C PRO A 26 4.67 80.59 1.89
N PRO A 27 3.43 81.10 2.02
CA PRO A 27 2.67 81.00 3.26
C PRO A 27 2.63 79.55 3.72
N THR A 28 3.18 79.29 4.90
CA THR A 28 3.03 78.01 5.59
C THR A 28 1.58 77.91 6.06
N GLU A 29 0.69 77.58 5.13
CA GLU A 29 -0.46 76.78 5.48
C GLU A 29 0.10 75.53 6.15
N GLN A 30 -0.28 75.34 7.40
CA GLN A 30 -0.01 74.13 8.13
C GLN A 30 -0.68 73.01 7.32
N VAL A 31 0.08 72.36 6.44
CA VAL A 31 -0.40 71.18 5.72
C VAL A 31 -0.92 70.25 6.79
N SER A 32 -2.24 70.10 6.85
CA SER A 32 -2.90 69.42 7.95
C SER A 32 -2.34 68.02 8.00
N TYR A 33 -2.04 67.50 9.19
CA TYR A 33 -1.63 66.10 9.35
C TYR A 33 -2.63 65.14 8.67
N LYS A 34 -3.90 65.55 8.57
CA LYS A 34 -4.93 64.82 7.82
C LYS A 34 -4.64 64.78 6.31
N ASP A 35 -4.20 65.87 5.72
CA ASP A 35 -3.93 65.99 4.29
C ASP A 35 -2.63 65.24 3.91
N VAL A 36 -1.60 65.31 4.76
CA VAL A 36 -0.40 64.48 4.59
C VAL A 36 -0.74 63.00 4.76
N LYS A 37 -1.57 62.64 5.73
CA LYS A 37 -2.00 61.26 5.96
C LYS A 37 -2.81 60.71 4.78
N SER A 38 -3.76 61.47 4.24
CA SER A 38 -4.52 61.04 3.07
C SER A 38 -3.61 60.91 1.85
N MET A 39 -2.69 61.85 1.64
CA MET A 39 -1.72 61.77 0.56
C MET A 39 -0.84 60.52 0.67
N VAL A 40 -0.34 60.19 1.86
CA VAL A 40 0.46 58.97 2.07
C VAL A 40 -0.38 57.71 1.85
N ILE A 41 -1.64 57.69 2.32
CA ILE A 41 -2.55 56.57 2.08
C ILE A 41 -2.82 56.39 0.58
N ASP A 42 -2.97 57.47 -0.17
CA ASP A 42 -3.23 57.43 -1.60
C ASP A 42 -1.99 57.00 -2.39
N ILE A 43 -0.78 57.41 -1.96
CA ILE A 43 0.49 56.88 -2.50
C ILE A 43 0.57 55.37 -2.25
N LEU A 44 0.31 54.89 -1.02
CA LEU A 44 0.35 53.47 -0.69
C LEU A 44 -0.70 52.63 -1.45
N LYS A 45 -1.82 53.25 -1.83
CA LYS A 45 -2.84 52.61 -2.67
C LYS A 45 -2.51 52.62 -4.17
N THR A 46 -1.54 53.42 -4.60
CA THR A 46 -1.16 53.51 -6.01
C THR A 46 -0.43 52.24 -6.45
N GLN A 47 -0.64 51.84 -7.71
CA GLN A 47 -0.04 50.62 -8.27
C GLN A 47 1.50 50.62 -8.19
N ASP A 48 2.13 51.80 -8.34
CA ASP A 48 3.58 51.93 -8.24
C ASP A 48 4.10 51.62 -6.83
N ALA A 49 3.38 52.02 -5.78
CA ALA A 49 3.76 51.66 -4.40
C ALA A 49 3.54 50.18 -4.12
N GLN A 50 2.45 49.59 -4.62
CA GLN A 50 2.22 48.13 -4.52
C GLN A 50 3.30 47.34 -5.26
N LYS A 51 3.71 47.80 -6.45
CA LYS A 51 4.77 47.19 -7.25
C LYS A 51 6.13 47.33 -6.58
N ALA A 52 6.46 48.50 -6.04
CA ALA A 52 7.69 48.72 -5.28
C ALA A 52 7.76 47.85 -4.01
N LEU A 53 6.64 47.66 -3.31
CA LEU A 53 6.54 46.75 -2.17
C LEU A 53 6.69 45.28 -2.58
N GLN A 54 6.11 44.88 -3.71
CA GLN A 54 6.25 43.52 -4.25
C GLN A 54 7.69 43.24 -4.70
N GLU A 55 8.35 44.18 -5.38
CA GLU A 55 9.75 44.09 -5.78
C GLU A 55 10.68 44.05 -4.55
N SER A 56 10.40 44.86 -3.53
CA SER A 56 11.12 44.82 -2.24
C SER A 56 10.94 43.49 -1.49
N SER A 57 9.72 42.95 -1.47
CA SER A 57 9.42 41.65 -0.87
C SER A 57 10.12 40.50 -1.59
N GLN A 58 10.15 40.53 -2.93
CA GLN A 58 10.88 39.57 -3.75
C GLN A 58 12.40 39.66 -3.52
N GLN A 59 12.94 40.86 -3.32
CA GLN A 59 14.35 41.05 -3.00
C GLN A 59 14.71 40.58 -1.57
N MET A 60 13.74 40.53 -0.66
CA MET A 60 13.88 39.97 0.70
C MET A 60 13.55 38.48 0.81
N SER A 61 13.21 37.80 -0.29
CA SER A 61 12.79 36.37 -0.29
C SER A 61 13.84 35.38 0.27
N GLY A 62 15.09 35.81 0.50
CA GLY A 62 16.10 35.05 1.24
C GLY A 62 16.01 35.12 2.78
N TYR A 63 15.17 35.99 3.35
CA TYR A 63 15.11 36.29 4.81
C TYR A 63 13.67 36.28 5.38
N SER A 64 12.75 35.56 4.73
CA SER A 64 11.30 35.72 4.90
C SER A 64 10.69 35.35 6.27
N THR A 65 11.36 34.61 7.15
CA THR A 65 10.74 34.15 8.41
C THR A 65 11.15 34.99 9.63
N LYS A 66 12.24 35.76 9.53
CA LYS A 66 12.82 36.49 10.67
C LYS A 66 12.26 37.90 10.88
N LEU A 67 11.47 38.39 9.91
CA LEU A 67 10.83 39.71 9.91
C LEU A 67 9.38 39.70 10.44
N LEU A 68 8.81 38.52 10.69
CA LEU A 68 7.48 38.40 11.27
C LEU A 68 7.55 38.71 12.77
N SER A 69 6.76 39.70 13.23
CA SER A 69 6.60 39.96 14.66
C SER A 69 6.04 38.71 15.35
N SER A 70 6.26 38.54 16.66
CA SER A 70 5.69 37.43 17.43
C SER A 70 4.17 37.31 17.28
N GLN A 71 3.49 38.44 17.04
CA GLN A 71 2.05 38.49 16.79
C GLN A 71 1.65 38.03 15.38
N ASP A 72 2.51 38.26 14.39
CA ASP A 72 2.32 37.75 13.03
C ASP A 72 2.53 36.23 12.99
N GLN A 73 3.45 35.70 13.79
CA GLN A 73 3.66 34.25 13.91
C GLN A 73 2.43 33.52 14.47
N GLU A 74 1.74 34.11 15.44
CA GLU A 74 0.50 33.56 15.99
C GLU A 74 -0.62 33.57 14.94
N THR A 75 -0.76 34.68 14.23
CA THR A 75 -1.74 34.81 13.14
C THR A 75 -1.47 33.82 12.01
N VAL A 76 -0.21 33.63 11.62
CA VAL A 76 0.20 32.62 10.63
C VAL A 76 -0.09 31.20 11.13
N ARG A 77 0.19 30.89 12.40
CA ARG A 77 -0.12 29.56 12.98
C ARG A 77 -1.62 29.27 12.97
N LEU A 78 -2.45 30.24 13.33
CA LEU A 78 -3.91 30.12 13.30
C LEU A 78 -4.40 29.91 11.86
N ALA A 79 -3.92 30.71 10.91
CA ALA A 79 -4.27 30.53 9.49
C ALA A 79 -3.84 29.16 8.95
N VAL A 80 -2.63 28.69 9.29
CA VAL A 80 -2.17 27.35 8.88
C VAL A 80 -3.03 26.26 9.51
N LYS A 81 -3.38 26.37 10.80
CA LYS A 81 -4.28 25.42 11.48
C LYS A 81 -5.65 25.39 10.80
N ASP A 82 -6.22 26.55 10.53
CA ASP A 82 -7.54 26.66 9.90
C ASP A 82 -7.54 26.06 8.50
N VAL A 83 -6.48 26.30 7.72
CA VAL A 83 -6.30 25.65 6.41
C VAL A 83 -6.16 24.14 6.57
N LEU A 84 -5.32 23.64 7.46
CA LEU A 84 -5.08 22.19 7.62
C LEU A 84 -6.30 21.41 8.13
N VAL A 85 -7.16 22.05 8.93
CA VAL A 85 -8.38 21.44 9.49
C VAL A 85 -9.61 21.71 8.60
N SER A 86 -9.49 22.59 7.60
CA SER A 86 -10.58 22.88 6.68
C SER A 86 -10.99 21.63 5.87
N PRO A 87 -12.29 21.43 5.62
CA PRO A 87 -12.77 20.32 4.78
C PRO A 87 -12.28 20.44 3.32
N GLU A 88 -11.90 21.64 2.87
CA GLU A 88 -11.33 21.88 1.54
C GLU A 88 -9.91 21.30 1.40
N TYR A 89 -9.15 21.20 2.49
CA TYR A 89 -7.77 20.69 2.47
C TYR A 89 -7.69 19.20 2.13
N ASP A 90 -8.75 18.43 2.39
CA ASP A 90 -8.85 17.03 1.95
C ASP A 90 -8.66 16.90 0.42
N LYS A 91 -9.19 17.84 -0.36
CA LYS A 91 -9.00 17.84 -1.83
C LYS A 91 -7.56 18.13 -2.22
N VAL A 92 -6.91 19.03 -1.48
CA VAL A 92 -5.52 19.43 -1.72
C VAL A 92 -4.58 18.27 -1.39
N ILE A 93 -4.74 17.65 -0.21
CA ILE A 93 -3.88 16.54 0.21
C ILE A 93 -4.06 15.31 -0.69
N LYS A 94 -5.29 15.01 -1.14
CA LYS A 94 -5.54 13.94 -2.14
C LYS A 94 -4.81 14.20 -3.45
N LYS A 95 -4.87 15.43 -3.96
CA LYS A 95 -4.15 15.81 -5.19
C LYS A 95 -2.63 15.71 -5.01
N LEU A 96 -2.13 16.09 -3.83
CA LEU A 96 -0.71 16.06 -3.50
C LEU A 96 -0.19 14.62 -3.36
N MET A 97 -0.95 13.73 -2.72
CA MET A 97 -0.59 12.32 -2.54
C MET A 97 -0.54 11.52 -3.85
N VAL A 98 -1.20 11.99 -4.91
CA VAL A 98 -1.14 11.38 -6.24
C VAL A 98 0.06 11.90 -7.07
N ASP A 99 0.68 13.02 -6.69
CA ASP A 99 1.94 13.47 -7.33
C ASP A 99 3.06 12.48 -6.95
N THR A 100 3.67 11.87 -7.96
CA THR A 100 4.70 10.84 -7.80
C THR A 100 5.95 11.34 -7.07
N ARG A 101 6.30 12.62 -7.19
CA ARG A 101 7.47 13.18 -6.50
C ARG A 101 7.20 13.32 -5.02
N PHE A 102 6.04 13.89 -4.68
CA PHE A 102 5.61 14.00 -3.29
C PHE A 102 5.42 12.61 -2.68
N ALA A 103 4.73 11.69 -3.36
CA ALA A 103 4.52 10.33 -2.89
C ALA A 103 5.84 9.59 -2.65
N ALA A 104 6.85 9.77 -3.52
CA ALA A 104 8.15 9.14 -3.37
C ALA A 104 8.92 9.67 -2.15
N GLU A 105 8.95 10.99 -1.96
CA GLU A 105 9.60 11.61 -0.79
C GLU A 105 8.87 11.29 0.50
N PHE A 106 7.54 11.35 0.49
CA PHE A 106 6.69 10.97 1.61
C PHE A 106 6.93 9.50 1.99
N ALA A 107 6.87 8.58 1.01
CA ALA A 107 7.13 7.17 1.23
C ALA A 107 8.52 6.94 1.82
N LYS A 108 9.56 7.64 1.35
CA LYS A 108 10.91 7.56 1.93
C LYS A 108 10.95 8.05 3.38
N ALA A 109 10.28 9.16 3.68
CA ALA A 109 10.25 9.73 5.02
C ALA A 109 9.53 8.84 6.04
N VAL A 110 8.45 8.17 5.63
CA VAL A 110 7.64 7.32 6.52
C VAL A 110 8.03 5.84 6.50
N ASN A 111 8.92 5.41 5.59
CA ASN A 111 9.24 3.99 5.37
C ASN A 111 9.67 3.26 6.66
N LYS A 112 10.48 3.93 7.49
CA LYS A 112 10.99 3.33 8.73
C LYS A 112 9.86 3.04 9.70
N GLN A 113 9.03 4.05 9.98
CA GLN A 113 7.87 3.94 10.85
C GLN A 113 6.84 2.96 10.28
N ASN A 114 6.63 2.97 8.95
CA ASN A 114 5.71 2.05 8.30
C ASN A 114 6.14 0.58 8.46
N LYS A 115 7.45 0.29 8.36
CA LYS A 115 7.98 -1.05 8.65
C LYS A 115 7.76 -1.47 10.10
N ASP A 116 7.95 -0.54 11.04
CA ASP A 116 7.76 -0.82 12.46
C ASP A 116 6.28 -1.08 12.76
N ILE A 117 5.36 -0.27 12.20
CA ILE A 117 3.90 -0.50 12.25
C ILE A 117 3.55 -1.88 11.70
N HIS A 118 4.05 -2.27 10.52
CA HIS A 118 3.75 -3.60 9.97
C HIS A 118 4.27 -4.75 10.86
N LYS A 119 5.45 -4.59 11.48
CA LYS A 119 5.98 -5.61 12.42
C LYS A 119 5.14 -5.72 13.69
N GLU A 120 4.61 -4.60 14.17
CA GLU A 120 3.72 -4.57 15.34
C GLU A 120 2.35 -5.13 15.01
N LEU A 121 1.76 -4.75 13.87
CA LEU A 121 0.49 -5.29 13.38
C LEU A 121 0.54 -6.80 13.19
N ILE A 122 1.62 -7.36 12.64
CA ILE A 122 1.74 -8.83 12.51
C ILE A 122 1.71 -9.55 13.87
N LYS A 123 2.07 -8.89 14.97
CA LYS A 123 1.97 -9.47 16.32
C LYS A 123 0.59 -9.32 16.94
N ASP A 124 -0.27 -8.49 16.36
CA ASP A 124 -1.62 -8.26 16.85
C ASP A 124 -2.57 -9.41 16.44
N PRO A 125 -3.35 -9.98 17.38
CA PRO A 125 -4.26 -11.09 17.09
C PRO A 125 -5.35 -10.76 16.06
N SER A 126 -5.86 -9.52 16.04
CA SER A 126 -6.92 -9.11 15.11
C SER A 126 -6.38 -9.02 13.69
N TYR A 127 -5.21 -8.43 13.51
CA TYR A 127 -4.54 -8.35 12.21
C TYR A 127 -4.12 -9.74 11.70
N GLN A 128 -3.68 -10.64 12.58
CA GLN A 128 -3.41 -12.03 12.21
C GLN A 128 -4.67 -12.75 11.70
N ALA A 129 -5.82 -12.55 12.34
CA ALA A 129 -7.07 -13.15 11.90
C ALA A 129 -7.46 -12.66 10.50
N ASP A 130 -7.33 -11.36 10.23
CA ASP A 130 -7.57 -10.80 8.91
C ASP A 130 -6.55 -11.30 7.87
N LEU A 131 -5.27 -11.41 8.25
CA LEU A 131 -4.24 -11.96 7.37
C LEU A 131 -4.50 -13.43 7.01
N LEU A 132 -4.95 -14.24 7.97
CA LEU A 132 -5.35 -15.62 7.73
C LEU A 132 -6.56 -15.70 6.79
N LYS A 133 -7.51 -14.77 6.90
CA LYS A 133 -8.63 -14.69 5.98
C LYS A 133 -8.17 -14.36 4.56
N VAL A 134 -7.18 -13.49 4.41
CA VAL A 134 -6.56 -13.17 3.10
C VAL A 134 -5.80 -14.38 2.54
N MET A 135 -5.13 -15.17 3.39
CA MET A 135 -4.43 -16.39 2.98
C MET A 135 -5.37 -17.53 2.57
N LYS A 136 -6.62 -17.58 3.06
CA LYS A 136 -7.62 -18.59 2.66
C LYS A 136 -8.29 -18.27 1.32
N ASN A 137 -7.51 -17.81 0.35
CA ASN A 137 -8.01 -17.56 -0.99
C ASN A 137 -7.71 -18.75 -1.93
N PRO A 138 -8.50 -18.95 -3.00
CA PRO A 138 -8.31 -20.09 -3.91
C PRO A 138 -6.94 -20.15 -4.59
N GLU A 139 -6.25 -19.02 -4.75
CA GLU A 139 -4.90 -18.99 -5.34
C GLU A 139 -3.85 -19.54 -4.37
N MET A 140 -4.03 -19.29 -3.07
CA MET A 140 -3.20 -19.89 -2.04
C MET A 140 -3.42 -21.39 -1.95
N ASP A 141 -4.67 -21.86 -2.09
CA ASP A 141 -4.96 -23.30 -2.13
C ASP A 141 -4.24 -23.99 -3.30
N LYS A 142 -4.23 -23.38 -4.49
CA LYS A 142 -3.45 -23.88 -5.64
C LYS A 142 -1.96 -23.91 -5.34
N MET A 143 -1.41 -22.83 -4.77
CA MET A 143 0.01 -22.78 -4.40
C MET A 143 0.36 -23.88 -3.38
N ILE A 144 -0.51 -24.11 -2.39
CA ILE A 144 -0.34 -25.20 -1.42
C ILE A 144 -0.38 -26.56 -2.13
N LEU A 145 -1.34 -26.78 -3.04
CA LEU A 145 -1.44 -28.03 -3.80
C LEU A 145 -0.20 -28.27 -4.67
N ASP A 146 0.34 -27.24 -5.32
CA ASP A 146 1.57 -27.34 -6.11
C ASP A 146 2.77 -27.75 -5.23
N VAL A 147 2.86 -27.20 -4.02
CA VAL A 147 3.88 -27.59 -3.03
C VAL A 147 3.68 -29.04 -2.58
N LEU A 148 2.46 -29.47 -2.31
CA LEU A 148 2.15 -30.86 -1.91
C LEU A 148 2.43 -31.85 -3.05
N GLN A 149 2.25 -31.44 -4.31
CA GLN A 149 2.54 -32.27 -5.47
C GLN A 149 4.03 -32.26 -5.87
N SER A 150 4.80 -31.33 -5.31
CA SER A 150 6.22 -31.17 -5.60
C SER A 150 7.03 -32.43 -5.28
N THR A 151 8.09 -32.65 -6.04
CA THR A 151 9.00 -33.78 -5.85
C THR A 151 9.64 -33.80 -4.47
N GLN A 152 9.87 -32.63 -3.85
CA GLN A 152 10.45 -32.56 -2.50
C GLN A 152 9.45 -33.05 -1.46
N TYR A 153 8.20 -32.59 -1.52
CA TYR A 153 7.17 -33.06 -0.59
C TYR A 153 6.89 -34.56 -0.77
N ARG A 154 6.90 -35.07 -2.01
CA ARG A 154 6.78 -36.52 -2.27
C ARG A 154 7.88 -37.34 -1.59
N LYS A 155 9.12 -36.85 -1.52
CA LYS A 155 10.21 -37.56 -0.81
C LYS A 155 9.95 -37.63 0.68
N GLU A 156 9.53 -36.53 1.30
CA GLU A 156 9.12 -36.49 2.72
C GLU A 156 7.96 -37.45 2.98
N VAL A 157 6.95 -37.46 2.11
CA VAL A 157 5.82 -38.40 2.21
C VAL A 157 6.28 -39.85 2.06
N MET A 158 7.20 -40.15 1.13
CA MET A 158 7.75 -41.49 0.99
C MET A 158 8.53 -41.92 2.23
N SER A 159 9.34 -41.03 2.82
CA SER A 159 10.05 -41.30 4.08
C SER A 159 9.07 -41.57 5.22
N LEU A 160 8.07 -40.70 5.38
CA LEU A 160 7.02 -40.87 6.39
C LEU A 160 6.25 -42.19 6.20
N MET A 161 5.98 -42.58 4.96
CA MET A 161 5.31 -43.85 4.66
C MET A 161 6.20 -45.05 4.99
N GLN A 162 7.50 -44.97 4.71
CA GLN A 162 8.47 -45.99 5.09
C GLN A 162 8.59 -46.12 6.62
N GLU A 163 8.59 -45.01 7.35
CA GLU A 163 8.56 -44.99 8.81
C GLU A 163 7.25 -45.56 9.36
N SER A 164 6.12 -45.20 8.75
CA SER A 164 4.80 -45.71 9.12
C SER A 164 4.70 -47.22 8.92
N MET A 165 5.27 -47.76 7.83
CA MET A 165 5.39 -49.21 7.60
C MET A 165 6.29 -49.93 8.60
N GLN A 166 7.19 -49.21 9.27
CA GLN A 166 8.01 -49.75 10.35
C GLN A 166 7.28 -49.77 11.69
N ASN A 167 6.16 -49.04 11.81
CA ASN A 167 5.34 -49.05 13.02
C ASN A 167 4.75 -50.45 13.26
N PRO A 168 4.97 -51.06 14.44
CA PRO A 168 4.44 -52.38 14.78
C PRO A 168 2.92 -52.50 14.63
N LEU A 169 2.16 -51.45 14.92
CA LEU A 169 0.70 -51.46 14.76
C LEU A 169 0.30 -51.60 13.30
N PHE A 170 0.95 -50.83 12.43
CA PHE A 170 0.70 -50.89 10.99
C PHE A 170 1.10 -52.26 10.41
N ARG A 171 2.22 -52.84 10.86
CA ARG A 171 2.65 -54.18 10.45
C ARG A 171 1.65 -55.26 10.85
N VAL A 172 1.14 -55.20 12.08
CA VAL A 172 0.14 -56.17 12.57
C VAL A 172 -1.15 -56.06 11.75
N GLU A 173 -1.60 -54.84 11.45
CA GLU A 173 -2.82 -54.61 10.68
C GLU A 173 -2.67 -55.07 9.21
N VAL A 174 -1.52 -54.79 8.58
CA VAL A 174 -1.21 -55.31 7.24
C VAL A 174 -1.13 -56.84 7.25
N LEU A 175 -0.51 -57.44 8.25
CA LEU A 175 -0.44 -58.91 8.38
C LEU A 175 -1.81 -59.53 8.60
N ASP A 176 -2.70 -58.89 9.35
CA ASP A 176 -4.08 -59.36 9.55
C ASP A 176 -4.91 -59.23 8.27
N LEU A 177 -4.77 -58.13 7.53
CA LEU A 177 -5.34 -57.95 6.19
C LEU A 177 -4.84 -59.03 5.21
N MET A 178 -3.54 -59.31 5.19
CA MET A 178 -2.98 -60.39 4.35
C MET A 178 -3.53 -61.76 4.74
N LYS A 179 -3.68 -62.05 6.05
CA LYS A 179 -4.28 -63.30 6.51
C LYS A 179 -5.75 -63.42 6.07
N LYS A 180 -6.53 -62.35 6.16
CA LYS A 180 -7.93 -62.32 5.70
C LYS A 180 -8.04 -62.53 4.19
N ALA A 181 -7.23 -61.82 3.39
CA ALA A 181 -7.21 -61.98 1.94
C ALA A 181 -6.85 -63.41 1.52
N VAL A 182 -5.82 -64.00 2.15
CA VAL A 182 -5.43 -65.41 1.90
C VAL A 182 -6.53 -66.37 2.35
N GLN A 183 -7.22 -66.14 3.46
CA GLN A 183 -8.36 -66.95 3.88
C GLN A 183 -9.56 -66.82 2.94
N GLU A 184 -9.78 -65.67 2.32
CA GLU A 184 -10.82 -65.47 1.32
C GLU A 184 -10.50 -66.14 -0.01
N GLU A 185 -9.24 -66.14 -0.45
CA GLU A 185 -8.81 -66.88 -1.65
C GLU A 185 -8.72 -68.39 -1.44
N LEU A 186 -8.34 -68.84 -0.23
CA LEU A 186 -8.28 -70.27 0.13
C LEU A 186 -9.64 -70.87 0.49
N LYS A 187 -10.64 -70.04 0.82
CA LYS A 187 -12.03 -70.51 0.84
C LYS A 187 -12.40 -70.81 -0.61
N PRO A 188 -12.72 -72.07 -0.96
CA PRO A 188 -13.19 -72.36 -2.30
C PRO A 188 -14.45 -71.52 -2.52
N LYS A 189 -14.45 -70.64 -3.53
CA LYS A 189 -15.68 -70.00 -4.02
C LYS A 189 -16.66 -71.15 -4.28
N PRO A 190 -17.75 -71.28 -3.52
CA PRO A 190 -18.60 -72.45 -3.61
C PRO A 190 -19.57 -72.35 -4.79
N ASP A 191 -19.16 -71.78 -5.94
CA ASP A 191 -20.06 -71.60 -7.09
C ASP A 191 -19.40 -71.57 -8.49
N GLU A 192 -18.12 -71.95 -8.67
CA GLU A 192 -17.54 -72.03 -10.04
C GLU A 192 -17.28 -73.46 -10.56
N LYS A 193 -17.54 -74.50 -9.74
CA LYS A 193 -17.39 -75.90 -10.16
C LYS A 193 -18.70 -76.67 -10.37
N VAL A 194 -19.85 -76.04 -10.13
CA VAL A 194 -21.17 -76.70 -10.30
C VAL A 194 -21.85 -76.32 -11.63
N GLU A 195 -21.54 -75.18 -12.24
CA GLU A 195 -22.13 -74.81 -13.55
C GLU A 195 -21.52 -75.53 -14.76
N LYS A 196 -20.27 -76.01 -14.69
CA LYS A 196 -19.67 -76.74 -15.82
C LYS A 196 -20.10 -78.20 -15.94
N LYS A 197 -20.53 -78.84 -14.84
CA LYS A 197 -21.04 -80.24 -14.90
C LYS A 197 -22.51 -80.33 -15.29
N LYS A 198 -23.34 -79.33 -14.97
CA LYS A 198 -24.74 -79.30 -15.42
C LYS A 198 -24.90 -79.02 -16.92
N LYS A 199 -23.98 -78.25 -17.53
CA LYS A 199 -24.01 -78.00 -18.99
C LYS A 199 -23.52 -79.18 -19.84
N GLU A 200 -22.76 -80.13 -19.30
CA GLU A 200 -22.36 -81.34 -20.03
C GLU A 200 -23.40 -82.48 -19.87
N GLU A 201 -24.17 -82.53 -18.79
CA GLU A 201 -25.27 -83.50 -18.63
C GLU A 201 -26.57 -83.07 -19.35
N GLU A 202 -26.84 -81.77 -19.54
CA GLU A 202 -27.98 -81.32 -20.36
C GLU A 202 -27.72 -81.44 -21.87
N ALA A 203 -26.46 -81.40 -22.33
CA ALA A 203 -26.13 -81.58 -23.75
C ALA A 203 -26.20 -83.06 -24.22
N PHE A 204 -26.05 -84.03 -23.31
CA PHE A 204 -26.17 -85.46 -23.64
C PHE A 204 -27.61 -85.98 -23.60
N ALA A 205 -28.56 -85.23 -23.02
CA ALA A 205 -29.97 -85.60 -22.95
C ALA A 205 -30.80 -85.03 -24.12
N GLU A 206 -30.33 -83.98 -24.82
CA GLU A 206 -31.02 -83.44 -26.00
C GLU A 206 -30.65 -84.16 -27.31
N GLU A 207 -29.54 -84.92 -27.38
CA GLU A 207 -29.14 -85.62 -28.60
C GLU A 207 -29.75 -87.03 -28.76
N GLU A 208 -30.18 -87.69 -27.67
CA GLU A 208 -30.91 -88.97 -27.74
C GLU A 208 -32.43 -88.81 -27.95
N GLY A 209 -33.00 -87.61 -27.74
CA GLY A 209 -34.44 -87.34 -27.89
C GLY A 209 -34.90 -86.93 -29.29
N GLN A 210 -33.99 -86.65 -30.23
CA GLN A 210 -34.31 -86.12 -31.57
C GLN A 210 -34.17 -87.14 -32.72
N SER A 211 -33.95 -88.43 -32.41
CA SER A 211 -33.83 -89.48 -33.43
C SER A 211 -35.07 -90.39 -33.60
N GLU A 212 -36.16 -90.18 -32.85
CA GLU A 212 -37.40 -90.98 -32.98
C GLU A 212 -38.62 -90.26 -33.58
N GLU A 213 -38.54 -88.97 -33.94
CA GLU A 213 -39.69 -88.21 -34.51
C GLU A 213 -39.46 -87.67 -35.93
N ALA A 214 -38.66 -88.38 -36.75
CA ALA A 214 -38.52 -88.11 -38.19
C ALA A 214 -38.76 -89.36 -39.04
N SER A 215 -39.88 -90.05 -38.81
CA SER A 215 -40.44 -91.00 -39.78
C SER A 215 -41.96 -91.08 -39.65
N GLY A 216 -42.65 -90.09 -40.19
CA GLY A 216 -44.11 -90.11 -40.29
C GLY A 216 -44.66 -88.90 -41.02
N GLU A 217 -45.03 -89.12 -42.28
CA GLU A 217 -46.09 -88.40 -43.00
C GLU A 217 -45.83 -86.95 -43.44
N ASP A 218 -45.56 -86.78 -44.75
CA ASP A 218 -46.41 -85.90 -45.56
C ASP A 218 -46.39 -86.33 -47.05
N GLU A 219 -47.42 -87.09 -47.43
CA GLU A 219 -47.96 -87.16 -48.78
C GLU A 219 -49.10 -86.13 -48.89
N GLY A 220 -49.03 -85.22 -49.86
CA GLY A 220 -50.21 -84.70 -50.54
C GLY A 220 -50.54 -83.21 -50.35
N GLY A 221 -50.41 -82.43 -51.44
CA GLY A 221 -51.02 -81.11 -51.58
C GLY A 221 -50.23 -80.13 -52.42
#